data_AF-A0AAN6USM4-F1
#
_entry.id   AF-A0AAN6USM4-F1
#
_cell.length_a   1.000
_cell.length_b   1.000
_cell.length_c   1.000
_cell.angle_alpha   90.00
_cell.angle_beta   90.00
_cell.angle_gamma   90.00
#
_symmetry.space_group_name_H-M   'P 1'
#
loop_
_entity.id
_entity.type
_entity.pdbx_description
1 polymer ?
#
loop_
_entity_poly.entity_id
_entity_poly.type
_entity_poly.pdbx_seq_one_letter_code
_entity_poly.pdbx_strand_id
1 'polypeptide(L)'
;MHTTAAAPRSNKPLAHNKEAVPAQAPATDFGAMDVLAGAPVPVTAVDVCHADGFQLNSGVRVDGGDGALLVAGEAFRWRPWDAVAAGRRPRLVNAKGQWEVSAESWGVLGMVWPRPDLLILGLGPEIRPLSPATRQAISALGMRVEVLDTRNAASQYNMLATERGIGDVAAALIPIGWKEGVGAK
;
A
#
# COMPACT_ATOMS: atom_id res chain seq x y z
N MET A 1 -68.10 -45.29 -1.48
CA MET A 1 -66.69 -45.64 -1.72
C MET A 1 -66.00 -44.41 -2.30
N HIS A 2 -65.13 -43.74 -1.54
CA HIS A 2 -64.33 -42.60 -2.03
C HIS A 2 -62.85 -42.96 -1.88
N THR A 3 -62.15 -43.04 -3.01
CA THR A 3 -60.71 -43.30 -3.09
C THR A 3 -59.97 -41.96 -3.14
N THR A 4 -59.10 -41.71 -2.16
CA THR A 4 -58.15 -40.60 -2.14
C THR A 4 -56.98 -40.92 -3.08
N ALA A 5 -56.69 -40.05 -4.04
CA ALA A 5 -55.52 -40.17 -4.91
C ALA A 5 -54.23 -39.78 -4.15
N ALA A 6 -53.20 -40.61 -4.25
CA ALA A 6 -51.88 -40.36 -3.65
C ALA A 6 -51.03 -39.43 -4.53
N ALA A 7 -50.35 -38.46 -3.90
CA ALA A 7 -49.45 -37.52 -4.56
C ALA A 7 -48.15 -38.20 -5.05
N PRO A 8 -47.55 -37.74 -6.17
CA PRO A 8 -46.34 -38.34 -6.72
C PRO A 8 -45.11 -38.05 -5.85
N ARG A 9 -44.32 -39.09 -5.55
CA ARG A 9 -43.04 -38.98 -4.84
C ARG A 9 -41.95 -38.47 -5.80
N SER A 10 -41.41 -37.29 -5.55
CA SER A 10 -40.24 -36.75 -6.25
C SER A 10 -38.97 -37.43 -5.73
N ASN A 11 -38.27 -38.18 -6.58
CA ASN A 11 -37.03 -38.88 -6.24
C ASN A 11 -35.83 -37.99 -6.62
N LYS A 12 -35.50 -37.00 -5.78
CA LYS A 12 -34.28 -36.18 -5.97
C LYS A 12 -33.09 -36.87 -5.32
N PRO A 13 -31.94 -37.00 -5.99
CA PRO A 13 -30.73 -37.56 -5.39
C PRO A 13 -30.29 -36.71 -4.20
N LEU A 14 -29.88 -37.37 -3.13
CA LEU A 14 -29.42 -36.73 -1.89
C LEU A 14 -27.88 -36.77 -1.83
N ALA A 15 -27.27 -35.69 -1.34
CA ALA A 15 -25.85 -35.61 -1.04
C ALA A 15 -25.50 -36.41 0.21
N HIS A 16 -24.20 -36.54 0.52
CA HIS A 16 -23.71 -37.33 1.66
C HIS A 16 -24.25 -36.83 3.02
N ASN A 17 -24.60 -35.56 3.12
CA ASN A 17 -25.25 -34.93 4.28
C ASN A 17 -26.80 -35.07 4.28
N LYS A 18 -27.38 -35.89 3.40
CA LYS A 18 -28.82 -36.10 3.21
C LYS A 18 -29.61 -34.86 2.75
N GLU A 19 -28.94 -33.84 2.22
CA GLU A 19 -29.60 -32.71 1.56
C GLU A 19 -29.85 -33.02 0.09
N ALA A 20 -30.88 -32.41 -0.50
CA ALA A 20 -31.15 -32.56 -1.93
C ALA A 20 -30.01 -31.95 -2.76
N VAL A 21 -29.43 -32.73 -3.68
CA VAL A 21 -28.40 -32.23 -4.59
C VAL A 21 -29.04 -31.14 -5.47
N PRO A 22 -28.52 -29.89 -5.44
CA PRO A 22 -29.01 -28.84 -6.33
C PRO A 22 -28.82 -29.27 -7.79
N ALA A 23 -29.84 -29.05 -8.64
CA ALA A 23 -29.80 -29.42 -10.05
C ALA A 23 -28.79 -28.59 -10.88
N GLN A 24 -28.29 -27.50 -10.30
CA GLN A 24 -27.30 -26.62 -10.88
C GLN A 24 -26.30 -26.27 -9.78
N ALA A 25 -25.00 -26.27 -10.11
CA ALA A 25 -24.00 -25.75 -9.19
C ALA A 25 -24.43 -24.33 -8.78
N PRO A 26 -24.46 -23.99 -7.48
CA PRO A 26 -24.74 -22.62 -7.07
C PRO A 26 -23.79 -21.72 -7.86
N ALA A 27 -24.34 -20.70 -8.53
CA ALA A 27 -23.50 -19.74 -9.22
C ALA A 27 -22.60 -19.12 -8.15
N THR A 28 -21.31 -19.42 -8.20
CA THR A 28 -20.32 -18.74 -7.37
C THR A 28 -20.33 -17.29 -7.82
N ASP A 29 -21.09 -16.47 -7.13
CA ASP A 29 -21.01 -15.02 -7.28
C ASP A 29 -19.68 -14.59 -6.66
N PHE A 30 -18.67 -14.38 -7.52
CA PHE A 30 -17.36 -13.94 -7.09
C PHE A 30 -17.39 -12.55 -6.44
N GLY A 31 -18.47 -11.77 -6.61
CA GLY A 31 -18.70 -10.53 -5.86
C GLY A 31 -19.06 -10.77 -4.39
N ALA A 32 -19.65 -11.93 -4.06
CA ALA A 32 -20.00 -12.31 -2.70
C ALA A 32 -18.81 -12.87 -1.89
N MET A 33 -17.65 -13.04 -2.53
CA MET A 33 -16.40 -13.48 -1.89
C MET A 33 -15.36 -12.35 -1.77
N ASP A 34 -15.76 -11.11 -2.04
CA ASP A 34 -14.95 -9.93 -1.77
C ASP A 34 -15.15 -9.50 -0.31
N VAL A 35 -14.41 -10.14 0.59
CA VAL A 35 -14.41 -9.88 2.04
C VAL A 35 -13.98 -8.43 2.36
N LEU A 36 -13.41 -7.70 1.40
CA LEU A 36 -12.92 -6.33 1.55
C LEU A 36 -13.85 -5.26 0.93
N ALA A 37 -14.92 -5.66 0.24
CA ALA A 37 -15.87 -4.72 -0.39
C ALA A 37 -16.54 -3.73 0.58
N GLY A 38 -16.52 -4.01 1.89
CA GLY A 38 -17.05 -3.15 2.95
C GLY A 38 -16.00 -2.40 3.78
N ALA A 39 -14.70 -2.60 3.53
CA ALA A 39 -13.66 -1.88 4.26
C ALA A 39 -13.55 -0.44 3.72
N PRO A 40 -13.59 0.60 4.58
CA PRO A 40 -13.44 1.97 4.10
C PRO A 40 -12.05 2.14 3.48
N VAL A 41 -12.02 2.57 2.22
CA VAL A 41 -10.77 2.87 1.52
C VAL A 41 -10.03 3.97 2.30
N PRO A 42 -8.75 3.77 2.65
CA PRO A 42 -7.95 4.79 3.34
C PRO A 42 -8.02 6.13 2.63
N VAL A 43 -8.21 7.24 3.35
CA VAL A 43 -8.16 8.61 2.78
C VAL A 43 -6.78 9.02 2.24
N THR A 44 -5.77 8.21 2.53
CA THR A 44 -4.40 8.32 2.04
C THR A 44 -4.10 7.37 0.91
N ALA A 45 -5.09 6.62 0.40
CA ALA A 45 -4.89 5.74 -0.74
C ALA A 45 -4.39 6.57 -1.93
N VAL A 46 -3.32 6.12 -2.57
CA VAL A 46 -2.72 6.80 -3.71
C VAL A 46 -3.50 6.43 -4.97
N ASP A 47 -4.18 7.40 -5.57
CA ASP A 47 -4.92 7.21 -6.82
C ASP A 47 -3.99 7.33 -8.04
N VAL A 48 -3.10 8.33 -8.02
CA VAL A 48 -2.23 8.64 -9.16
C VAL A 48 -0.81 8.95 -8.69
N CYS A 49 0.16 8.32 -9.35
CA CYS A 49 1.56 8.69 -9.29
C CYS A 49 1.91 9.52 -10.54
N HIS A 50 2.14 10.82 -10.35
CA HIS A 50 2.61 11.75 -11.38
C HIS A 50 4.14 11.81 -11.40
N ALA A 51 4.70 12.32 -12.50
CA ALA A 51 6.15 12.48 -12.64
C ALA A 51 6.75 13.33 -11.51
N ASP A 52 6.03 14.35 -11.07
CA ASP A 52 6.42 15.32 -10.06
C ASP A 52 5.66 15.19 -8.73
N GLY A 53 4.86 14.13 -8.53
CA GLY A 53 4.01 14.08 -7.35
C GLY A 53 3.01 12.94 -7.26
N PHE A 54 2.03 13.13 -6.38
CA PHE A 54 1.03 12.15 -6.01
C PHE A 54 -0.34 12.79 -5.82
N GLN A 55 -1.38 12.09 -6.24
CA GLN A 55 -2.77 12.40 -5.91
C GLN A 55 -3.36 11.28 -5.06
N LEU A 56 -4.00 11.66 -3.96
CA LEU A 56 -4.66 10.74 -3.03
C LEU A 56 -6.17 10.74 -3.26
N ASN A 57 -6.85 9.67 -2.85
CA ASN A 57 -8.30 9.51 -2.99
C ASN A 57 -9.12 10.57 -2.24
N SER A 58 -8.55 11.18 -1.20
CA SER A 58 -9.13 12.34 -0.52
C SER A 58 -9.16 13.62 -1.36
N GLY A 59 -8.51 13.62 -2.54
CA GLY A 59 -8.31 14.81 -3.37
C GLY A 59 -7.08 15.63 -2.99
N VAL A 60 -6.36 15.26 -1.93
CA VAL A 60 -5.08 15.86 -1.54
C VAL A 60 -4.03 15.57 -2.61
N ARG A 61 -3.22 16.57 -2.93
CA ARG A 61 -2.10 16.45 -3.87
C ARG A 61 -0.78 16.82 -3.22
N VAL A 62 0.23 16.01 -3.49
CA VAL A 62 1.64 16.25 -3.16
C VAL A 62 2.33 16.57 -4.47
N ASP A 63 2.47 17.85 -4.79
CA ASP A 63 3.00 18.33 -6.06
C ASP A 63 4.37 19.01 -5.89
N GLY A 64 4.98 19.43 -7.00
CA GLY A 64 6.19 20.27 -7.00
C GLY A 64 7.49 19.49 -6.87
N GLY A 65 7.46 18.20 -7.22
CA GLY A 65 8.61 17.30 -7.17
C GLY A 65 8.84 16.68 -5.80
N ASP A 66 7.85 16.76 -4.90
CA ASP A 66 7.97 16.31 -3.52
C ASP A 66 7.63 14.84 -3.36
N GLY A 67 8.34 14.18 -2.45
CA GLY A 67 7.96 12.85 -2.00
C GLY A 67 6.73 12.93 -1.10
N ALA A 68 6.03 11.80 -0.97
CA ALA A 68 4.93 11.64 -0.05
C ALA A 68 5.34 10.72 1.10
N LEU A 69 5.14 11.15 2.35
CA LEU A 69 5.19 10.29 3.52
C LEU A 69 3.76 10.10 4.03
N LEU A 70 3.26 8.88 3.94
CA LEU A 70 1.91 8.47 4.32
C LEU A 70 2.00 7.68 5.63
N VAL A 71 1.35 8.17 6.68
CA VAL A 71 1.39 7.51 8.00
C VAL A 71 0.13 7.87 8.79
N ALA A 72 -0.49 6.87 9.44
CA ALA A 72 -1.66 7.05 10.30
C ALA A 72 -2.85 7.79 9.64
N GLY A 73 -3.02 7.61 8.32
CA GLY A 73 -4.08 8.30 7.56
C GLY A 73 -3.80 9.77 7.25
N GLU A 74 -2.56 10.23 7.47
CA GLU A 74 -2.09 11.55 7.07
C GLU A 74 -1.03 11.46 5.97
N ALA A 75 -0.94 12.53 5.17
CA ALA A 75 0.01 12.66 4.07
C ALA A 75 0.87 13.90 4.25
N PHE A 76 2.19 13.71 4.29
CA PHE A 76 3.17 14.77 4.45
C PHE A 76 4.03 14.92 3.20
N ARG A 77 4.38 16.17 2.88
CA ARG A 77 5.43 16.47 1.91
C ARG A 77 6.77 16.01 2.48
N TRP A 78 7.52 15.22 1.72
CA TRP A 78 8.73 14.58 2.18
C TRP A 78 9.87 14.83 1.19
N ARG A 79 10.95 15.45 1.69
CA ARG A 79 12.12 15.84 0.90
C ARG A 79 13.42 15.34 1.54
N PRO A 80 13.65 14.03 1.56
CA PRO A 80 14.83 13.45 2.22
C PRO A 80 16.16 13.90 1.57
N TRP A 81 16.11 14.34 0.30
CA TRP A 81 17.26 14.85 -0.42
C TRP A 81 17.72 16.22 0.06
N ASP A 82 16.88 17.03 0.72
CA ASP A 82 17.27 18.37 1.18
C ASP A 82 18.34 18.30 2.28
N ALA A 83 18.23 17.30 3.16
CA ALA A 83 19.22 17.03 4.21
C ALA A 83 20.58 16.62 3.63
N VAL A 84 20.59 15.92 2.50
CA VAL A 84 21.81 15.47 1.80
C VAL A 84 22.36 16.56 0.86
N ALA A 85 21.49 17.42 0.34
CA ALA A 85 21.84 18.40 -0.66
C ALA A 85 22.76 19.50 -0.11
N ALA A 86 22.52 20.06 1.09
CA ALA A 86 23.34 21.13 1.67
C ALA A 86 23.73 22.24 0.64
N GLY A 87 22.80 22.65 -0.24
CA GLY A 87 23.02 23.62 -1.32
C GLY A 87 23.57 23.04 -2.63
N ARG A 88 23.73 21.72 -2.74
CA ARG A 88 24.12 20.98 -3.95
C ARG A 88 22.88 20.42 -4.66
N ARG A 89 23.11 19.82 -5.83
CA ARG A 89 22.07 19.13 -6.59
C ARG A 89 21.48 17.97 -5.76
N PRO A 90 20.15 17.78 -5.77
CA PRO A 90 19.49 16.78 -4.93
C PRO A 90 19.89 15.36 -5.33
N ARG A 91 20.27 14.54 -4.36
CA ARG A 91 20.69 13.14 -4.59
C ARG A 91 20.18 12.25 -3.48
N LEU A 92 19.86 11.02 -3.84
CA LEU A 92 19.46 9.96 -2.90
C LEU A 92 20.32 8.71 -3.04
N VAL A 93 21.30 8.72 -3.95
CA VAL A 93 22.18 7.58 -4.19
C VAL A 93 23.62 7.95 -3.83
N ASN A 94 24.23 7.13 -2.97
CA ASN A 94 25.62 7.31 -2.56
C ASN A 94 26.60 6.83 -3.65
N ALA A 95 27.91 7.05 -3.44
CA ALA A 95 28.95 6.68 -4.41
C ALA A 95 29.02 5.16 -4.71
N LYS A 96 28.40 4.32 -3.87
CA LYS A 96 28.32 2.86 -4.04
C LYS A 96 27.05 2.42 -4.79
N GLY A 97 26.23 3.36 -5.26
CA GLY A 97 24.97 3.04 -5.95
C GLY A 97 23.84 2.59 -5.02
N GLN A 98 23.96 2.83 -3.71
CA GLN A 98 22.95 2.50 -2.71
C GLN A 98 22.09 3.71 -2.39
N TRP A 99 20.80 3.48 -2.15
CA TRP A 99 19.88 4.52 -1.72
C TRP A 99 20.13 4.88 -0.25
N GLU A 100 20.36 6.16 0.02
CA GLU A 100 20.84 6.66 1.30
C GLU A 100 20.21 8.01 1.64
N VAL A 101 19.67 8.10 2.85
CA VAL A 101 19.11 9.32 3.44
C VAL A 101 19.49 9.43 4.91
N SER A 102 19.55 10.67 5.42
CA SER A 102 19.80 10.95 6.84
C SER A 102 18.69 10.37 7.72
N ALA A 103 19.04 9.98 8.94
CA ALA A 103 18.09 9.50 9.94
C ALA A 103 17.00 10.54 10.28
N GLU A 104 17.32 11.83 10.18
CA GLU A 104 16.40 12.94 10.42
C GLU A 104 15.20 12.94 9.45
N SER A 105 15.40 12.36 8.26
CA SER A 105 14.35 12.22 7.24
C SER A 105 13.17 11.37 7.71
N TRP A 106 13.35 10.58 8.78
CA TRP A 106 12.34 9.69 9.36
C TRP A 106 11.72 10.24 10.64
N GLY A 107 12.02 11.49 11.02
CA GLY A 107 11.62 12.07 12.31
C GLY A 107 10.11 11.98 12.59
N VAL A 108 9.27 12.17 11.56
CA VAL A 108 7.81 12.04 11.66
C VAL A 108 7.40 10.65 12.14
N LEU A 109 8.01 9.57 11.63
CA LEU A 109 7.70 8.19 12.01
C LEU A 109 8.06 7.90 13.48
N GLY A 110 9.03 8.63 14.03
CA GLY A 110 9.38 8.55 15.45
C GLY A 110 8.32 9.12 16.38
N MET A 111 7.51 10.07 15.91
CA MET A 111 6.52 10.82 16.71
C MET A 111 5.12 10.21 16.69
N VAL A 112 4.84 9.27 15.78
CA VAL A 112 3.52 8.65 15.63
C VAL A 112 3.32 7.50 16.64
N TRP A 113 2.14 7.44 17.26
CA TRP A 113 1.70 6.36 18.13
C TRP A 113 0.26 5.91 17.82
N PRO A 114 -0.04 4.59 17.74
CA PRO A 114 0.91 3.49 17.74
C PRO A 114 1.85 3.56 16.53
N ARG A 115 3.09 3.10 16.70
CA ARG A 115 4.07 3.16 15.61
C ARG A 115 3.78 2.05 14.58
N PRO A 116 3.81 2.33 13.27
CA PRO A 116 3.71 1.31 12.23
C PRO A 116 4.78 0.22 12.39
N ASP A 117 4.47 -1.01 11.97
CA ASP A 117 5.41 -2.14 12.00
C ASP A 117 6.07 -2.42 10.64
N LEU A 118 5.55 -1.78 9.58
CA LEU A 118 5.97 -1.93 8.19
C LEU A 118 6.00 -0.58 7.48
N LEU A 119 7.12 -0.30 6.82
CA LEU A 119 7.33 0.84 5.94
C LEU A 119 7.51 0.35 4.49
N ILE A 120 6.58 0.74 3.62
CA ILE A 120 6.71 0.56 2.17
C ILE A 120 7.48 1.76 1.61
N LEU A 121 8.62 1.50 0.95
CA LEU A 121 9.53 2.53 0.47
C LEU A 121 9.60 2.50 -1.06
N GLY A 122 9.00 3.52 -1.70
CA GLY A 122 9.00 3.73 -3.14
C GLY A 122 10.15 4.62 -3.58
N LEU A 123 11.09 4.11 -4.38
CA LEU A 123 12.35 4.79 -4.71
C LEU A 123 12.33 5.57 -6.03
N GLY A 124 11.15 5.99 -6.48
CA GLY A 124 10.95 6.63 -7.77
C GLY A 124 10.76 5.61 -8.89
N PRO A 125 11.44 5.75 -10.05
CA PRO A 125 11.22 4.91 -11.22
C PRO A 125 11.85 3.51 -11.13
N GLU A 126 12.80 3.29 -10.22
CA GLU A 126 13.56 2.03 -10.14
C GLU A 126 13.90 1.65 -8.70
N ILE A 127 14.09 0.35 -8.48
CA ILE A 127 14.49 -0.22 -7.17
C ILE A 127 16.00 -0.11 -7.01
N ARG A 128 16.45 0.23 -5.80
CA ARG A 128 17.86 0.28 -5.42
C ARG A 128 18.08 -0.35 -4.04
N PRO A 129 19.24 -0.96 -3.78
CA PRO A 129 19.57 -1.45 -2.45
C PRO A 129 19.74 -0.28 -1.48
N LEU A 130 19.19 -0.40 -0.27
CA LEU A 130 19.40 0.58 0.80
C LEU A 130 20.84 0.51 1.32
N SER A 131 21.38 1.66 1.71
CA SER A 131 22.62 1.69 2.49
C SER A 131 22.39 1.03 3.87
N PRO A 132 23.45 0.45 4.49
CA PRO A 132 23.35 -0.10 5.84
C PRO A 132 22.87 0.92 6.87
N ALA A 133 23.31 2.18 6.75
CA ALA A 133 22.94 3.25 7.66
C ALA A 133 21.45 3.58 7.59
N THR A 134 20.89 3.70 6.38
CA THR A 134 19.46 3.95 6.19
C THR A 134 18.62 2.77 6.68
N ARG A 135 19.03 1.53 6.38
CA ARG A 135 18.36 0.33 6.92
C ARG A 135 18.36 0.32 8.44
N GLN A 136 19.50 0.61 9.06
CA GLN A 136 19.64 0.67 10.51
C GLN A 136 18.76 1.77 11.13
N ALA A 137 18.67 2.95 10.50
CA ALA A 137 17.80 4.02 10.98
C ALA A 137 16.33 3.60 11.01
N ILE A 138 15.85 2.92 9.96
CA ILE A 138 14.47 2.41 9.91
C ILE A 138 14.26 1.31 10.94
N SER A 139 15.18 0.35 11.06
CA SER A 139 15.09 -0.73 12.05
C SER A 139 15.15 -0.23 13.49
N ALA A 140 15.89 0.85 13.77
CA ALA A 140 15.94 1.47 15.10
C ALA A 140 14.59 2.09 15.51
N LEU A 141 13.73 2.42 14.54
CA LEU A 141 12.36 2.82 14.81
C LEU A 141 11.43 1.63 15.10
N GLY A 142 11.90 0.38 14.91
CA GLY A 142 11.11 -0.84 15.12
C GLY A 142 10.33 -1.29 13.89
N MET A 143 10.60 -0.70 12.71
CA MET A 143 9.89 -1.01 11.47
C MET A 143 10.65 -2.01 10.60
N ARG A 144 9.89 -2.87 9.93
CA ARG A 144 10.35 -3.59 8.73
C ARG A 144 10.28 -2.65 7.54
N VAL A 145 11.14 -2.88 6.54
CA VAL A 145 11.14 -2.09 5.30
C VAL A 145 10.99 -2.99 4.09
N GLU A 146 10.10 -2.61 3.20
CA GLU A 146 9.94 -3.20 1.87
C GLU A 146 10.25 -2.15 0.81
N VAL A 147 11.09 -2.50 -0.17
CA VAL A 147 11.62 -1.54 -1.13
C VAL A 147 11.11 -1.88 -2.52
N LEU A 148 10.44 -0.93 -3.16
CA LEU A 148 9.84 -1.08 -4.48
C LEU A 148 10.08 0.17 -5.34
N ASP A 149 9.80 0.07 -6.63
CA ASP A 149 9.52 1.27 -7.42
C ASP A 149 8.20 1.88 -6.91
N THR A 150 8.03 3.17 -7.18
CA THR A 150 6.97 3.94 -6.54
C THR A 150 5.57 3.53 -6.95
N ARG A 151 5.39 3.06 -8.18
CA ARG A 151 4.07 2.63 -8.65
C ARG A 151 3.64 1.37 -7.91
N ASN A 152 4.56 0.42 -7.77
CA ASN A 152 4.30 -0.81 -7.04
C ASN A 152 4.19 -0.57 -5.52
N ALA A 153 5.01 0.33 -4.96
CA ALA A 153 4.93 0.76 -3.57
C ALA A 153 3.56 1.37 -3.23
N ALA A 154 3.05 2.26 -4.07
CA ALA A 154 1.75 2.90 -3.89
C ALA A 154 0.62 1.85 -3.88
N SER A 155 0.61 0.94 -4.85
CA SER A 155 -0.38 -0.15 -4.91
C SER A 155 -0.31 -1.05 -3.68
N GLN A 156 0.90 -1.44 -3.24
CA GLN A 156 1.07 -2.30 -2.09
C GLN A 156 0.63 -1.62 -0.80
N TYR A 157 0.95 -0.34 -0.63
CA TYR A 157 0.45 0.46 0.50
C TYR A 157 -1.07 0.48 0.54
N ASN A 158 -1.74 0.77 -0.58
CA ASN A 158 -3.19 0.84 -0.64
C ASN A 158 -3.85 -0.48 -0.21
N MET A 159 -3.32 -1.61 -0.69
CA MET A 159 -3.81 -2.94 -0.31
C MET A 159 -3.63 -3.19 1.19
N LEU A 160 -2.41 -3.04 1.71
CA LEU A 160 -2.11 -3.34 3.10
C LEU A 160 -2.80 -2.38 4.09
N ALA A 161 -2.91 -1.10 3.73
CA ALA A 161 -3.62 -0.11 4.55
C ALA A 161 -5.12 -0.41 4.62
N THR A 162 -5.69 -1.05 3.60
CA THR A 162 -7.08 -1.53 3.59
C THR A 162 -7.23 -2.83 4.40
N GLU A 163 -6.29 -3.77 4.28
CA GLU A 163 -6.35 -5.09 4.93
C GLU A 163 -6.00 -5.06 6.43
N ARG A 164 -4.91 -4.37 6.80
CA ARG A 164 -4.36 -4.32 8.16
C ARG A 164 -4.76 -3.04 8.91
N GLY A 165 -5.21 -2.02 8.17
CA GLY A 165 -5.52 -0.70 8.70
C GLY A 165 -4.35 0.29 8.55
N ILE A 166 -4.70 1.56 8.49
CA ILE A 166 -3.80 2.70 8.23
C ILE A 166 -2.75 2.96 9.32
N GLY A 167 -2.93 2.39 10.52
CA GLY A 167 -2.00 2.56 11.64
C GLY A 167 -0.81 1.60 11.61
N ASP A 168 -0.96 0.44 10.97
CA ASP A 168 0.03 -0.62 10.99
C ASP A 168 1.10 -0.47 9.89
N VAL A 169 0.74 0.22 8.80
CA VAL A 169 1.57 0.37 7.62
C VAL A 169 1.75 1.84 7.26
N ALA A 170 3.00 2.23 7.02
CA ALA A 170 3.36 3.53 6.47
C ALA A 170 3.95 3.38 5.06
N ALA A 171 3.91 4.46 4.28
CA ALA A 171 4.61 4.52 2.99
C ALA A 171 5.44 5.79 2.87
N ALA A 172 6.61 5.67 2.26
CA ALA A 172 7.46 6.81 1.90
C ALA A 172 7.80 6.69 0.41
N LEU A 173 7.35 7.65 -0.39
CA LEU A 173 7.33 7.55 -1.85
C LEU A 173 8.07 8.72 -2.48
N ILE A 174 9.03 8.42 -3.35
CA ILE A 174 9.73 9.39 -4.19
C ILE A 174 9.01 9.48 -5.55
N PRO A 175 8.78 10.65 -6.17
CA PRO A 175 8.03 10.71 -7.42
C PRO A 175 8.67 9.89 -8.56
N ILE A 176 7.85 9.35 -9.46
CA ILE A 176 8.32 8.48 -10.56
C ILE A 176 9.22 9.23 -11.55
N GLY A 177 9.11 10.55 -11.65
CA GLY A 177 9.96 11.39 -12.50
C GLY A 177 11.30 11.76 -11.86
N TRP A 178 11.62 11.23 -10.68
CA TRP A 178 12.86 11.52 -9.98
C TRP A 178 14.10 11.22 -10.83
N LYS A 179 15.01 12.21 -10.90
CA LYS A 179 16.32 12.06 -11.51
C LYS A 179 17.40 12.60 -10.59
N GLU A 180 18.41 11.77 -10.34
CA GLU A 180 19.57 12.13 -9.54
C GLU A 180 20.23 13.43 -10.05
N GLY A 181 20.39 14.38 -9.14
CA GLY A 181 20.98 15.68 -9.42
C GLY A 181 20.05 16.69 -10.09
N VAL A 182 18.79 16.35 -10.36
CA VAL A 182 17.79 17.24 -10.98
C VAL A 182 16.56 17.42 -10.08
N GLY A 183 16.13 16.34 -9.42
CA GLY A 183 14.85 16.28 -8.72
C GLY A 183 13.76 15.62 -9.57
N ALA A 184 12.52 15.68 -9.10
CA ALA A 184 11.36 15.16 -9.83
C ALA A 184 10.72 16.26 -10.71
N LYS A 185 10.41 15.88 -11.96
CA LYS A 185 9.77 16.71 -12.99
C LYS A 185 8.93 15.83 -13.90
#